data_AF-A0A7V9Q0D2-F1
#
_entry.id   AF-A0A7V9Q0D2-F1
#
_cell.length_a   1.000
_cell.length_b   1.000
_cell.length_c   1.000
_cell.angle_alpha   90.00
_cell.angle_beta   90.00
_cell.angle_gamma   90.00
#
_symmetry.space_group_name_H-M   'P 1'
#
loop_
_entity.id
_entity.type
_entity.pdbx_description
1 polymer ?
#
loop_
_entity_poly.entity_id
_entity_poly.type
_entity_poly.pdbx_seq_one_letter_code
_entity_poly.pdbx_strand_id
1 'polypeptide(L)' 'KWRVVRGKLPSGVRLSQKLGTLAGTPRRIGTYRVTVEARDALGARSQRTLVLLVQK' A
#
# COMPACT_ATOMS: atom_id res chain seq x y z
N LYS A 1 4.85 11.16 4.97
CA LYS A 1 5.15 10.48 3.69
C LYS A 1 4.84 9.00 3.81
N TRP A 2 4.09 8.46 2.85
CA TRP A 2 3.70 7.06 2.78
C TRP A 2 4.57 6.28 1.79
N ARG A 3 4.87 5.02 2.09
CA ARG A 3 5.50 4.08 1.15
C ARG A 3 5.16 2.64 1.46
N VAL A 4 5.32 1.76 0.47
CA VAL A 4 5.33 0.31 0.66
C VAL A 4 6.75 -0.11 1.07
N VAL A 5 6.87 -0.85 2.16
CA VAL A 5 8.16 -1.35 2.68
C VAL A 5 8.31 -2.86 2.52
N ARG A 6 7.21 -3.62 2.39
CA ARG A 6 7.21 -5.05 2.08
C ARG A 6 6.00 -5.43 1.23
N GLY A 7 6.15 -6.50 0.45
CA GLY A 7 5.10 -6.97 -0.45
C GLY A 7 4.96 -6.12 -1.72
N LYS A 8 3.98 -6.46 -2.55
CA LYS A 8 3.67 -5.76 -3.80
C LYS A 8 2.20 -5.42 -3.85
N LEU A 9 1.87 -4.21 -4.31
CA LEU A 9 0.49 -3.84 -4.59
C LEU A 9 -0.06 -4.64 -5.79
N PRO A 10 -1.39 -4.84 -5.88
CA PRO A 10 -2.00 -5.34 -7.09
C PRO A 10 -1.56 -4.52 -8.31
N SER A 11 -1.29 -5.19 -9.44
CA SER A 11 -0.94 -4.50 -10.67
C SER A 11 -2.05 -3.53 -11.08
N GLY A 12 -1.71 -2.24 -11.24
CA GLY A 12 -2.68 -1.17 -11.54
C GLY A 12 -3.12 -0.34 -10.33
N VAL A 13 -2.77 -0.76 -9.11
CA VAL A 13 -2.99 0.01 -7.87
C VAL A 13 -1.69 0.71 -7.45
N ARG A 14 -1.78 1.97 -7.01
CA ARG A 14 -0.65 2.77 -6.52
C ARG A 14 -0.98 3.40 -5.17
N LEU A 15 0.05 3.58 -4.34
CA LEU A 15 -0.03 4.32 -3.08
C LEU A 15 0.40 5.78 -3.31
N SER A 16 -0.46 6.73 -2.98
CA SER A 16 -0.11 8.15 -2.94
C SER A 16 0.84 8.40 -1.77
N GLN A 17 2.07 8.84 -2.07
CA GLN A 17 3.07 9.14 -1.04
C GLN A 17 2.67 10.31 -0.13
N LYS A 18 1.83 11.23 -0.63
CA LYS A 18 1.39 12.42 0.11
C LYS A 18 0.12 12.14 0.90
N LEU A 19 -0.89 11.52 0.27
CA LEU A 19 -2.22 11.35 0.85
C LEU A 19 -2.43 10.01 1.56
N GLY A 20 -1.59 8.99 1.30
CA GLY A 20 -1.77 7.64 1.84
C GLY A 20 -2.88 6.84 1.16
N THR A 21 -3.54 7.42 0.14
CA THR A 21 -4.60 6.76 -0.62
C THR A 21 -4.04 5.66 -1.52
N LEU A 22 -4.67 4.48 -1.49
CA LEU A 22 -4.49 3.42 -2.50
C LEU A 22 -5.55 3.59 -3.58
N ALA A 23 -5.12 3.79 -4.83
CA ALA A 23 -6.03 4.05 -5.95
C ALA A 23 -5.57 3.37 -7.25
N GLY A 24 -6.52 3.19 -8.17
CA GLY A 24 -6.35 2.52 -9.46
C GLY A 24 -7.15 1.23 -9.57
N THR A 25 -7.11 0.60 -10.74
CA THR A 25 -7.88 -0.62 -11.03
C THR A 25 -6.96 -1.83 -11.00
N PRO A 26 -7.15 -2.78 -10.07
CA PRO A 26 -6.36 -4.01 -10.01
C PRO A 26 -6.64 -4.88 -11.25
N ARG A 27 -5.58 -5.40 -11.88
CA ARG A 27 -5.67 -6.22 -13.11
C ARG A 27 -5.53 -7.72 -12.89
N ARG A 28 -5.17 -8.13 -11.67
CA ARG A 28 -4.90 -9.54 -11.35
C ARG A 28 -5.56 -9.90 -10.03
N ILE A 29 -6.46 -10.88 -10.09
CA ILE A 29 -7.07 -11.54 -8.94
C ILE A 29 -5.96 -12.14 -8.07
N GLY A 30 -6.18 -12.13 -6.76
CA GLY A 30 -5.24 -12.71 -5.80
C GLY A 30 -5.25 -12.01 -4.45
N THR A 31 -4.49 -12.57 -3.52
CA THR A 31 -4.28 -12.01 -2.20
C THR A 31 -2.90 -11.35 -2.12
N TYR A 32 -2.88 -10.07 -1.77
CA TYR A 32 -1.67 -9.27 -1.68
C TYR A 32 -1.45 -8.88 -0.22
N ARG A 33 -0.38 -9.38 0.41
CA ARG A 33 0.05 -8.94 1.75
C ARG A 33 1.07 -7.82 1.57
N VAL A 34 0.73 -6.62 2.02
CA VAL A 34 1.53 -5.42 1.79
C VAL A 34 1.76 -4.71 3.10
N THR A 35 3.00 -4.38 3.42
CA THR A 35 3.33 -3.55 4.58
C THR A 35 3.56 -2.13 4.12
N VAL A 36 2.76 -1.21 4.64
CA VAL A 36 2.88 0.22 4.42
C VAL A 36 3.53 0.90 5.62
N GLU A 37 4.29 1.95 5.37
CA GLU A 37 4.88 2.81 6.40
C GLU A 37 4.41 4.25 6.22
N ALA A 38 3.95 4.87 7.31
CA ALA A 38 3.84 6.31 7.45
C ALA A 38 5.07 6.85 8.18
N ARG A 39 5.69 7.90 7.62
CA ARG A 39 6.71 8.70 8.29
C ARG A 39 6.21 10.14 8.45
N ASP A 40 6.25 10.70 9.65
CA ASP A 40 5.89 12.10 9.90
C ASP A 40 7.07 13.05 9.60
N ALA A 41 6.87 14.35 9.83
CA ALA A 41 7.90 15.37 9.59
C ALA A 41 9.08 15.29 10.59
N LEU A 42 8.81 14.82 11.82
CA LEU A 42 9.81 14.67 12.89
C LEU A 42 10.61 13.38 12.75
N GLY A 43 10.22 12.50 11.83
CA GLY A 43 10.91 11.26 11.51
C GLY A 43 10.37 10.03 12.22
N ALA A 44 9.31 10.15 13.02
CA ALA A 44 8.62 9.01 13.60
C ALA A 44 8.02 8.15 12.49
N ARG A 45 8.06 6.83 12.68
CA ARG A 45 7.62 5.84 11.69
C ARG A 45 6.61 4.90 12.32
N SER A 46 5.55 4.61 11.59
CA SER A 46 4.58 3.57 11.94
C SER A 46 4.34 2.67 10.74
N GLN A 47 4.36 1.35 10.96
CA GLN A 47 4.18 0.34 9.93
C GLN A 47 2.92 -0.49 10.19
N ARG A 48 2.22 -0.87 9.11
CA ARG A 48 1.08 -1.77 9.19
C ARG A 48 1.04 -2.70 7.98
N THR A 49 0.77 -3.97 8.24
CA THR A 49 0.48 -4.95 7.19
C THR A 49 -1.01 -4.95 6.86
N LEU A 50 -1.31 -4.83 5.58
CA LEU A 50 -2.64 -4.90 4.98
C LEU A 50 -2.75 -6.17 4.13
N VAL A 51 -3.96 -6.74 4.08
CA VAL A 51 -4.29 -7.84 3.18
C VAL A 51 -5.31 -7.31 2.18
N LEU A 52 -4.91 -7.24 0.91
CA LEU A 52 -5.77 -6.81 -0.19
C LEU A 52 -6.22 -8.06 -0.95
N LEU A 53 -7.52 -8.30 -0.94
CA LEU A 53 -8.12 -9.38 -1.70
C LEU A 53 -8.74 -8.79 -2.96
N VAL A 54 -8.24 -9.23 -4.12
CA VAL A 54 -8.82 -8.88 -5.43
C VAL A 54 -9.57 -10.12 -5.91
N GLN A 55 -10.86 -9.97 -6.14
CA GLN A 55 -11.75 -11.02 -6.63
C GLN A 55 -12.34 -10.61 -7.99
N LYS A 56 -13.05 -11.55 -8.63
CA LYS A 56 -13.75 -11.32 -9.89
C LYS A 56 -14.98 -10.46 -9.67
#